data_AF-A0A172Y7I2-F1
#
_entry.id   AF-A0A172Y7I2-F1
#
_cell.length_a   1.000
_cell.length_b   1.000
_cell.length_c   1.000
_cell.angle_alpha   90.00
_cell.angle_beta   90.00
_cell.angle_gamma   90.00
#
_symmetry.space_group_name_H-M   'P 1'
#
loop_
_entity.id
_entity.type
_entity.pdbx_description
1 polymer ?
#
loop_
_entity_poly.entity_id
_entity_poly.type
_entity_poly.pdbx_seq_one_letter_code
_entity_poly.pdbx_strand_id
1 'polypeptide(L)'
;MAIEELDAACALRWVEMKAITPWGDTYEGMAPSGREVEVERRYLWAHDPVGAIIIEVEVRDPAKRTGAEARAVISPPGVQTV
;
A
#
# COMPACT_ATOMS: atom_id res chain seq x y z
N MET A 1 -9.28 -1.45 -8.04
CA MET A 1 -7.88 -1.08 -8.26
C MET A 1 -7.16 -0.69 -6.96
N ALA A 2 -7.36 0.46 -6.33
CA ALA A 2 -6.58 0.80 -5.11
C ALA A 2 -6.66 -0.26 -3.99
N ILE A 3 -7.84 -0.83 -3.74
CA ILE A 3 -8.02 -1.95 -2.80
C ILE A 3 -7.31 -3.23 -3.27
N GLU A 4 -7.37 -3.56 -4.56
CA GLU A 4 -6.72 -4.75 -5.12
C GLU A 4 -5.19 -4.65 -5.04
N GLU A 5 -4.66 -3.46 -5.28
CA GLU A 5 -3.22 -3.16 -5.15
C GLU A 5 -2.80 -3.15 -3.67
N LEU A 6 -3.67 -2.70 -2.76
CA LEU A 6 -3.45 -2.83 -1.32
C LEU A 6 -3.43 -4.31 -0.91
N ASP A 7 -4.37 -5.12 -1.38
CA ASP A 7 -4.42 -6.55 -1.10
C ASP A 7 -3.14 -7.25 -1.59
N ALA A 8 -2.66 -6.89 -2.79
CA ALA A 8 -1.41 -7.38 -3.34
C ALA A 8 -0.20 -6.95 -2.50
N ALA A 9 -0.14 -5.69 -2.06
CA ALA A 9 0.90 -5.19 -1.16
C ALA A 9 0.87 -5.89 0.21
N CYS A 10 -0.33 -6.18 0.72
CA CYS A 10 -0.55 -6.89 1.98
C CYS A 10 -0.27 -8.40 1.89
N ALA A 11 -0.13 -8.96 0.69
CA ALA A 11 0.19 -10.38 0.49
C ALA A 11 1.67 -10.72 0.75
N LEU A 12 2.54 -9.72 0.90
CA LEU A 12 3.93 -9.92 1.29
C LEU A 12 4.03 -10.56 2.69
N ARG A 13 5.08 -11.35 2.93
CA ARG A 13 5.37 -11.81 4.29
C ARG A 13 5.85 -10.63 5.13
N TRP A 14 5.60 -10.67 6.44
CA TRP A 14 6.05 -9.63 7.38
C TRP A 14 7.53 -9.25 7.21
N VAL A 15 8.40 -10.25 7.02
CA VAL A 15 9.84 -10.01 6.84
C VAL A 15 10.16 -9.26 5.55
N GLU A 16 9.37 -9.44 4.50
CA GLU A 16 9.50 -8.72 3.22
C GLU A 16 9.00 -7.29 3.37
N MET A 17 7.81 -7.10 3.97
CA MET A 17 7.27 -5.77 4.29
C MET A 17 8.24 -4.95 5.15
N LYS A 18 8.82 -5.58 6.18
CA LYS A 18 9.79 -4.93 7.06
C LYS A 18 11.09 -4.56 6.34
N ALA A 19 11.53 -5.36 5.38
CA ALA A 19 12.75 -5.09 4.63
C ALA A 19 12.62 -3.88 3.69
N ILE A 20 11.41 -3.64 3.16
CA ILE A 20 11.14 -2.50 2.28
C ILE A 20 10.75 -1.23 3.05
N THR A 21 10.22 -1.33 4.28
CA THR A 21 9.84 -0.15 5.08
C THR A 21 11.10 0.65 5.50
N PRO A 22 11.16 1.99 5.33
CA PRO A 22 10.07 2.93 5.05
C PRO A 22 9.98 3.41 3.59
N TRP A 23 10.40 2.57 2.64
CA TRP A 23 10.40 2.89 1.22
C TRP A 23 9.07 2.53 0.56
N GLY A 24 8.97 2.83 -0.73
CA GLY A 24 7.83 2.56 -1.57
C GLY A 24 8.27 2.37 -3.01
N ASP A 25 7.30 2.24 -3.90
CA ASP A 25 7.54 2.24 -5.33
C ASP A 25 6.39 2.91 -6.10
N THR A 26 6.66 3.16 -7.38
CA THR A 26 5.71 3.76 -8.31
C THR A 26 5.82 3.04 -9.64
N TYR A 27 4.69 2.70 -10.24
CA TYR A 27 4.62 2.05 -11.55
C TYR A 27 3.33 2.41 -12.29
N GLU A 28 3.35 2.18 -13.60
CA GLU A 28 2.17 2.33 -14.46
C GLU A 28 1.31 1.06 -14.40
N GLY A 29 -0.01 1.25 -14.29
CA GLY A 29 -1.00 0.19 -14.31
C GLY A 29 -2.15 0.51 -15.25
N MET A 30 -3.05 -0.45 -15.44
CA MET A 30 -4.25 -0.28 -16.26
C MET A 30 -5.50 -0.36 -15.39
N ALA A 31 -6.26 0.74 -15.33
CA ALA A 31 -7.55 0.75 -14.67
C ALA A 31 -8.57 -0.14 -15.38
N PRO A 32 -9.63 -0.64 -14.69
CA PRO A 32 -10.69 -1.43 -15.31
C PRO A 32 -11.39 -0.76 -16.50
N SER A 33 -11.33 0.58 -16.58
CA SER A 33 -11.83 1.34 -17.73
C SER A 33 -10.93 1.27 -18.97
N GLY A 34 -9.80 0.57 -18.92
CA GLY A 34 -8.79 0.52 -19.98
C GLY A 34 -7.90 1.76 -20.08
N ARG A 35 -7.79 2.56 -19.01
CA ARG A 35 -6.94 3.76 -18.97
C ARG A 35 -5.66 3.48 -18.21
N GLU A 36 -4.57 4.09 -18.65
CA GLU A 36 -3.31 4.10 -17.91
C GLU A 36 -3.45 4.94 -16.63
N VAL A 37 -2.90 4.42 -15.54
CA VAL A 37 -2.86 5.06 -14.24
C VAL A 37 -1.47 4.89 -13.63
N GLU A 38 -1.09 5.81 -12.75
CA GLU A 38 0.08 5.67 -11.90
C GLU A 38 -0.34 5.08 -10.55
N VAL A 39 0.33 4.01 -10.13
CA VAL A 39 0.15 3.38 -8.83
C VAL A 39 1.36 3.70 -7.98
N GLU A 40 1.12 4.25 -6.80
CA GLU A 40 2.14 4.53 -5.79
C GLU A 40 1.85 3.70 -4.55
N ARG A 41 2.85 2.96 -4.06
CA ARG A 41 2.76 2.19 -2.81
C ARG A 41 3.77 2.71 -1.81
N ARG A 42 3.33 2.96 -0.58
CA ARG A 42 4.17 3.45 0.52
C ARG A 42 4.10 2.50 1.70
N TYR A 43 5.26 2.11 2.22
CA TYR A 43 5.38 1.33 3.45
C TYR A 43 5.99 2.25 4.51
N LEU A 44 5.27 2.50 5.59
CA LEU A 44 5.68 3.46 6.62
C LEU A 44 5.69 2.78 7.99
N TRP A 45 6.64 3.16 8.85
CA TRP A 45 6.57 2.74 10.26
C TRP A 45 5.37 3.41 10.94
N ALA A 46 4.51 2.62 11.56
CA ALA A 46 3.41 3.14 12.35
C ALA A 46 3.96 3.76 13.64
N HIS A 47 3.45 4.95 13.97
CA HIS A 47 3.67 5.54 15.28
C HIS A 47 2.85 4.80 16.35
N ASP A 48 1.62 4.38 16.03
CA ASP A 48 0.74 3.63 16.90
C ASP A 48 -0.12 2.66 16.06
N PRO A 49 -0.14 1.33 16.33
CA PRO A 49 0.71 0.63 17.30
C PRO A 49 2.19 0.64 16.90
N VAL A 50 3.07 0.85 17.88
CA VAL A 50 4.52 0.89 17.67
C VAL A 50 5.01 -0.43 17.06
N GLY A 51 5.79 -0.33 15.98
CA GLY A 51 6.39 -1.49 15.31
C GLY A 51 5.49 -2.13 14.27
N ALA A 52 4.25 -1.65 14.08
CA ALA A 52 3.44 -1.97 12.92
C ALA A 52 3.93 -1.23 11.66
N ILE A 53 3.48 -1.71 10.50
CA ILE A 53 3.73 -1.10 9.20
C ILE A 53 2.40 -0.59 8.65
N ILE A 54 2.37 0.69 8.27
CA ILE A 54 1.28 1.27 7.49
C ILE A 54 1.60 1.02 6.02
N ILE A 55 0.69 0.39 5.31
CA ILE A 55 0.76 0.24 3.85
C ILE A 55 -0.28 1.17 3.26
N GLU A 56 0.14 2.09 2.41
CA GLU A 56 -0.73 2.99 1.67
C GLU A 56 -0.56 2.75 0.19
N VAL A 57 -1.67 2.77 -0.53
CA VAL A 57 -1.69 2.69 -1.98
C VAL A 57 -2.52 3.84 -2.52
N GLU A 58 -1.97 4.55 -3.50
CA GLU A 58 -2.66 5.58 -4.26
C GLU A 58 -2.63 5.22 -5.74
N VAL A 59 -3.79 5.33 -6.39
CA VAL A 59 -3.95 5.12 -7.83
C VAL A 59 -4.44 6.43 -8.46
N ARG A 60 -3.61 7.05 -9.29
CA ARG A 60 -3.88 8.34 -9.93
C ARG A 60 -4.03 8.17 -11.44
N ASP A 61 -5.13 8.66 -12.01
CA ASP A 61 -5.28 8.79 -13.48
C ASP A 61 -4.60 10.12 -13.88
N PRO A 62 -3.50 10.15 -14.66
CA PRO A 62 -2.79 11.39 -14.97
C PRO A 62 -3.66 12.43 -15.68
N ALA A 63 -4.69 11.98 -16.41
CA ALA A 63 -5.64 12.85 -17.11
C ALA A 63 -6.74 13.39 -16.18
N LYS A 64 -6.88 12.84 -14.96
CA LYS A 64 -7.82 13.32 -13.94
C LYS A 64 -7.05 13.80 -12.70
N ARG A 65 -7.40 14.97 -12.18
CA ARG A 65 -6.83 15.47 -10.91
C ARG A 65 -7.36 14.73 -9.66
N THR A 66 -7.79 13.48 -9.80
CA THR A 66 -8.44 12.68 -8.75
C THR A 66 -7.87 11.27 -8.76
N GLY A 67 -7.55 10.74 -7.59
CA GLY A 67 -7.10 9.36 -7.40
C GLY A 67 -8.00 8.57 -6.44
N ALA A 68 -7.73 7.28 -6.33
CA ALA A 68 -8.30 6.43 -5.29
C ALA A 68 -7.19 5.99 -4.34
N GLU A 69 -7.47 6.01 -3.05
CA GLU A 69 -6.52 5.64 -2.00
C GLU A 69 -7.05 4.46 -1.19
N ALA A 70 -6.14 3.61 -0.73
CA ALA A 70 -6.43 2.52 0.19
C ALA A 70 -5.29 2.39 1.20
N ARG A 71 -5.60 1.99 2.43
CA ARG A 71 -4.63 1.91 3.53
C ARG A 71 -4.91 0.73 4.46
N ALA A 72 -3.85 0.09 4.93
CA ALA A 72 -3.88 -0.92 5.99
C ALA A 72 -2.80 -0.67 7.05
N VAL A 73 -3.01 -1.18 8.25
CA VAL A 73 -2.02 -1.23 9.32
C VAL A 73 -1.77 -2.70 9.65
N ILE A 74 -0.52 -3.14 9.50
CA ILE A 74 -0.11 -4.52 9.69
C ILE A 74 0.75 -4.61 10.94
N SER A 75 0.29 -5.39 11.93
CA SER A 75 1.04 -5.64 13.17
C SER A 75 2.07 -6.75 12.97
N PRO A 76 3.17 -6.75 13.76
CA PRO A 76 4.11 -7.86 13.76
C PRO A 76 3.42 -9.19 14.10
N PRO A 77 3.85 -10.32 13.50
CA PRO A 77 3.36 -11.64 13.85
C PRO A 77 3.46 -11.90 15.36
N GLY A 78 2.44 -12.53 15.93
CA GLY A 78 2.39 -12.83 17.37
C GLY A 78 1.92 -11.68 18.25
N VAL A 79 1.68 -10.49 17.70
CA VAL A 79 0.99 -9.40 18.41
C VAL A 79 -0.51 -9.57 18.22
N GLN A 80 -1.23 -10.04 19.24
CA GLN A 80 -2.69 -9.99 19.25
C GLN A 80 -3.11 -8.54 19.52
N THR A 81 -3.88 -7.96 18.60
CA THR A 81 -4.52 -6.66 18.84
C THR A 81 -5.77 -6.98 19.65
N VAL A 82 -5.79 -6.56 20.93
CA VAL A 82 -6.94 -6.73 21.84
C VAL A 82 -8.13 -5.88 21.43
#